data_AF-A0A0P4WGK8-F1
#
_entry.id   AF-A0A0P4WGK8-F1
#
_cell.length_a   1.000
_cell.length_b   1.000
_cell.length_c   1.000
_cell.angle_alpha   90.00
_cell.angle_beta   90.00
_cell.angle_gamma   90.00
#
_symmetry.space_group_name_H-M   'P 1'
#
loop_
_entity.id
_entity.type
_entity.pdbx_description
1 polymer ?
#
loop_
_entity_poly.entity_id
_entity_poly.type
_entity_poly.pdbx_seq_one_letter_code
_entity_poly.pdbx_strand_id
1 'polypeptide(L)'
;MELPGYEHPPPWVPPYERSNHPAYSNNLEQFAMRTVTLVREKASDPLGFNIRGGMEHFCGIYLSKVTPNMEAEHLGLKESDQILSVNGIDFEDIEHNKAVKILKSNTQIVMKVRYFPYGYRKTYDKVQNANVGTPA
;
A
#
# COMPACT_ATOMS: atom_id res chain seq x y z
N MET A 1 27.31 -7.81 6.24
CA MET A 1 25.99 -7.19 6.49
C MET A 1 26.25 -5.90 7.24
N GLU A 2 26.08 -4.75 6.59
CA GLU A 2 26.17 -3.46 7.26
C GLU A 2 24.84 -3.16 7.97
N LEU A 3 24.92 -2.65 9.20
CA LEU A 3 23.74 -2.16 9.91
C LEU A 3 23.24 -0.89 9.20
N PRO A 4 21.91 -0.62 9.21
CA PRO A 4 21.41 0.66 8.73
C PRO A 4 22.09 1.79 9.50
N GLY A 5 22.42 2.87 8.80
CA GLY A 5 23.01 4.06 9.41
C GLY A 5 22.12 4.56 10.55
N TYR A 6 22.76 5.03 11.62
CA TYR A 6 22.04 5.62 12.75
C TYR A 6 21.30 6.87 12.28
N GLU A 7 19.96 6.82 12.30
CA GLU A 7 19.13 8.02 12.15
C GLU A 7 19.00 8.68 13.52
N HIS A 8 19.39 9.96 13.61
CA HIS A 8 19.15 10.74 14.82
C HIS A 8 17.65 10.77 15.13
N PRO A 9 17.25 10.60 16.40
CA PRO A 9 15.85 10.72 16.77
C PRO A 9 15.35 12.11 16.35
N PRO A 10 14.05 12.23 16.01
CA PRO A 10 13.45 13.53 15.74
C PRO A 10 13.81 14.50 16.87
N PRO A 11 14.18 15.76 16.56
CA PRO A 11 14.42 16.77 17.58
C PRO A 11 13.26 16.82 18.58
N TRP A 12 13.58 17.00 19.85
CA TRP A 12 12.53 17.17 20.86
C TRP A 12 11.74 18.45 20.54
N VAL A 13 10.44 18.29 20.35
CA VAL A 13 9.50 19.41 20.14
C VAL A 13 8.76 19.68 21.45
N PRO A 14 8.70 20.93 21.94
CA PRO A 14 7.92 21.29 23.12
C PRO A 14 6.42 20.94 22.97
N PRO A 15 5.72 20.49 24.02
CA PRO A 15 4.31 20.05 23.90
C PRO A 15 3.36 21.06 23.24
N TYR A 16 3.56 22.36 23.45
CA TYR A 16 2.73 23.42 22.87
C TYR A 16 2.97 23.65 21.36
N GLU A 17 4.15 23.27 20.86
CA GLU A 17 4.47 23.30 19.42
C GLU A 17 4.02 22.02 18.71
N ARG A 18 3.89 20.90 19.44
CA ARG A 18 3.49 19.59 18.87
C ARG A 18 2.12 19.61 18.21
N SER A 19 1.16 20.36 18.76
CA SER A 19 -0.22 20.43 18.27
C SER A 19 -0.32 20.80 16.79
N ASN A 20 0.64 21.59 16.28
CA ASN A 20 0.70 22.02 14.89
C ASN A 20 1.93 21.47 14.15
N HIS A 21 2.73 20.61 14.79
CA HIS A 21 3.97 20.11 14.21
C HIS A 21 3.69 18.89 13.32
N PRO A 22 4.10 18.89 12.04
CA PRO A 22 3.77 17.81 11.10
C PRO A 22 4.28 16.43 11.55
N ALA A 23 5.43 16.37 12.23
CA ALA A 23 5.97 15.11 12.78
C ALA A 23 5.29 14.62 14.08
N TYR A 24 4.44 15.44 14.71
CA TYR A 24 3.71 15.11 15.94
C TYR A 24 2.19 15.20 15.76
N SER A 25 1.71 15.26 14.51
CA SER A 25 0.29 15.19 14.21
C SER A 25 -0.27 13.88 14.75
N ASN A 26 -1.07 13.96 15.82
CA ASN A 26 -1.85 12.84 16.35
C ASN A 26 -3.04 12.49 15.44
N ASN A 27 -3.11 13.03 14.22
CA ASN A 27 -4.15 12.68 13.27
C ASN A 27 -3.90 11.26 12.73
N LEU A 28 -4.43 10.28 13.46
CA LEU A 28 -4.37 8.87 13.11
C LEU A 28 -5.39 8.50 12.02
N GLU A 29 -6.32 9.39 11.66
CA GLU A 29 -7.31 9.14 10.60
C GLU A 29 -6.62 8.87 9.26
N GLN A 30 -5.42 9.43 9.06
CA GLN A 30 -4.65 9.15 7.85
C GLN A 30 -4.26 7.67 7.71
N PHE A 31 -4.19 6.94 8.83
CA PHE A 31 -3.89 5.50 8.89
C PHE A 31 -5.14 4.64 9.09
N ALA A 32 -6.31 5.26 9.26
CA ALA A 32 -7.56 4.54 9.36
C ALA A 32 -7.86 3.81 8.03
N MET A 33 -8.57 2.70 8.15
CA MET A 33 -9.09 1.99 6.98
C MET A 33 -10.10 2.90 6.25
N ARG A 34 -10.05 2.90 4.93
CA ARG A 34 -10.95 3.67 4.07
C ARG A 34 -11.60 2.76 3.05
N THR A 35 -12.82 3.12 2.63
CA THR A 35 -13.49 2.45 1.53
C THR A 35 -13.46 3.36 0.31
N VAL A 36 -12.99 2.84 -0.82
CA VAL A 36 -12.85 3.55 -2.08
C VAL A 36 -13.64 2.80 -3.15
N THR A 37 -14.41 3.51 -3.97
CA THR A 37 -15.12 2.91 -5.11
C THR A 37 -14.52 3.44 -6.40
N LEU A 38 -13.83 2.58 -7.14
CA LEU A 38 -13.31 2.89 -8.46
C LEU A 38 -14.25 2.36 -9.53
N VAL A 39 -14.60 3.23 -10.49
CA VAL A 39 -15.46 2.90 -11.62
C VAL A 39 -14.69 3.15 -12.91
N ARG A 40 -14.82 2.24 -13.87
CA ARG A 40 -14.28 2.37 -15.23
C ARG A 40 -15.32 1.95 -16.26
N GLU A 41 -15.22 2.50 -17.46
CA GLU A 41 -16.18 2.22 -18.54
C GLU A 41 -16.07 0.78 -19.03
N LYS A 42 -14.85 0.27 -19.20
CA LYS A 42 -14.57 -1.09 -19.67
C LYS A 42 -13.60 -1.82 -18.76
N ALA A 43 -13.74 -3.14 -18.71
CA ALA A 43 -12.81 -3.99 -17.95
C ALA A 43 -11.37 -4.01 -18.52
N SER A 44 -11.18 -3.50 -19.74
CA SER A 44 -9.86 -3.29 -20.35
C SER A 44 -9.18 -2.00 -19.89
N ASP A 45 -9.93 -1.04 -19.35
CA ASP A 45 -9.40 0.28 -19.03
C ASP A 45 -8.42 0.19 -17.85
N PRO A 46 -7.36 1.01 -17.85
CA PRO A 46 -6.37 0.97 -16.79
C PRO A 46 -7.00 1.32 -15.44
N LEU A 47 -6.55 0.66 -14.39
CA LEU A 47 -7.00 0.91 -13.01
C LEU A 47 -6.42 2.22 -12.44
N GLY A 48 -5.39 2.79 -13.07
CA GLY A 48 -4.67 3.95 -12.56
C GLY A 48 -3.72 3.65 -11.40
N PHE A 49 -3.48 2.39 -11.07
CA PHE A 49 -2.47 1.98 -10.09
C PHE A 49 -1.84 0.63 -10.43
N ASN A 50 -0.67 0.37 -9.86
CA ASN A 50 0.01 -0.92 -9.89
C ASN A 50 -0.05 -1.58 -8.51
N ILE A 51 -0.08 -2.90 -8.49
CA ILE A 51 0.00 -3.70 -7.26
C ILE A 51 1.28 -4.51 -7.19
N ARG A 52 1.63 -4.94 -5.98
CA ARG A 52 2.70 -5.90 -5.67
C ARG A 52 2.35 -6.68 -4.41
N GLY A 53 3.14 -7.70 -4.12
CA GLY A 53 2.94 -8.60 -2.98
C GLY A 53 2.01 -9.73 -3.31
N GLY A 54 1.44 -10.35 -2.29
CA GLY A 54 0.67 -11.58 -2.41
C GLY A 54 1.18 -12.61 -1.42
N MET A 55 0.30 -13.52 -1.03
CA MET A 55 0.57 -14.50 0.02
C MET A 55 1.79 -15.40 -0.30
N GLU A 56 2.08 -15.65 -1.58
CA GLU A 56 3.29 -16.36 -2.02
C GLU A 56 4.60 -15.65 -1.65
N HIS A 57 4.51 -14.36 -1.34
CA HIS A 57 5.59 -13.51 -0.86
C HIS A 57 5.48 -13.21 0.65
N PHE A 58 4.60 -13.91 1.38
CA PHE A 58 4.34 -13.70 2.80
C PHE A 58 4.01 -12.24 3.15
N CYS A 59 3.29 -11.55 2.25
CA CYS A 59 2.84 -10.18 2.44
C CYS A 59 1.50 -9.94 1.76
N GLY A 60 0.70 -9.01 2.26
CA GLY A 60 -0.55 -8.61 1.62
C GLY A 60 -0.35 -7.95 0.26
N ILE A 61 -1.46 -7.54 -0.37
CA ILE A 61 -1.44 -6.79 -1.64
C ILE A 61 -1.32 -5.29 -1.36
N TYR A 62 -0.33 -4.63 -1.97
CA TYR A 62 -0.08 -3.20 -1.78
C TYR A 62 -0.02 -2.45 -3.11
N LEU A 63 -0.39 -1.18 -3.07
CA LEU A 63 -0.17 -0.25 -4.17
C LEU A 63 1.32 0.10 -4.28
N SER A 64 1.92 -0.28 -5.40
CA SER A 64 3.31 0.03 -5.72
C SER A 64 3.49 1.36 -6.42
N LYS A 65 2.48 1.78 -7.17
CA LYS A 65 2.45 3.06 -7.89
C LYS A 65 1.01 3.50 -8.08
N VAL A 66 0.72 4.77 -7.92
CA VAL A 66 -0.54 5.40 -8.37
C VAL A 66 -0.20 6.34 -9.51
N THR A 67 -0.99 6.28 -10.59
CA THR A 67 -0.70 7.06 -11.79
C THR A 67 -1.32 8.45 -11.65
N PRO A 68 -0.54 9.53 -11.86
CA PRO A 68 -1.04 10.89 -11.72
C PRO A 68 -2.20 11.19 -12.68
N ASN A 69 -3.12 12.03 -12.25
CA ASN A 69 -4.29 12.50 -13.01
C ASN A 69 -5.22 11.38 -13.51
N MET A 70 -5.28 10.27 -12.76
CA MET A 70 -6.24 9.20 -13.00
C MET A 70 -7.21 9.06 -11.83
N GLU A 71 -8.33 8.37 -12.09
CA GLU A 71 -9.40 8.15 -11.11
C GLU A 71 -8.89 7.63 -9.76
N ALA A 72 -7.93 6.70 -9.77
CA ALA A 72 -7.32 6.18 -8.56
C ALA A 72 -6.73 7.27 -7.63
N GLU A 73 -6.02 8.25 -8.20
CA GLU A 73 -5.43 9.35 -7.42
C GLU A 73 -6.52 10.29 -6.89
N HIS A 74 -7.53 10.61 -7.72
CA HIS A 74 -8.66 11.46 -7.32
C HIS A 74 -9.48 10.86 -6.18
N LEU A 75 -9.55 9.53 -6.12
CA LEU A 75 -10.18 8.77 -5.04
C LEU A 75 -9.32 8.71 -3.76
N GLY A 76 -8.12 9.30 -3.76
CA GLY A 76 -7.23 9.35 -2.62
C GLY A 76 -6.44 8.06 -2.37
N LEU A 77 -6.36 7.16 -3.35
CA LEU A 77 -5.43 6.03 -3.31
C LEU A 77 -4.00 6.56 -3.46
N LYS A 78 -3.08 5.95 -2.71
CA LYS A 78 -1.68 6.35 -2.72
C LYS A 78 -0.77 5.15 -2.57
N GLU A 79 0.49 5.33 -2.97
CA GLU A 79 1.51 4.32 -2.76
C GLU A 79 1.61 3.94 -1.28
N SER A 80 1.84 2.66 -1.00
CA SER A 80 1.84 2.08 0.36
C SER A 80 0.47 1.87 1.00
N ASP A 81 -0.62 2.09 0.27
CA ASP A 81 -1.91 1.52 0.68
C ASP A 81 -1.88 -0.01 0.52
N GLN A 82 -2.27 -0.73 1.57
CA GLN A 82 -2.62 -2.15 1.50
C GLN A 82 -4.07 -2.29 1.10
N ILE A 83 -4.36 -3.17 0.15
CA ILE A 83 -5.72 -3.59 -0.20
C ILE A 83 -6.10 -4.73 0.75
N LEU A 84 -7.14 -4.50 1.56
CA LEU A 84 -7.65 -5.48 2.53
C LEU A 84 -8.79 -6.31 1.93
N SER A 85 -9.63 -5.70 1.10
CA SER A 85 -10.70 -6.44 0.41
C SER A 85 -11.12 -5.75 -0.88
N VAL A 86 -11.61 -6.51 -1.85
CA VAL A 86 -12.19 -6.00 -3.10
C VAL A 86 -13.53 -6.67 -3.37
N ASN A 87 -14.60 -5.87 -3.52
CA ASN A 87 -15.95 -6.36 -3.77
C ASN A 87 -16.39 -7.45 -2.76
N GLY A 88 -15.97 -7.31 -1.49
CA GLY A 88 -16.25 -8.27 -0.42
C GLY A 88 -15.34 -9.50 -0.38
N ILE A 89 -14.44 -9.67 -1.36
CA ILE A 89 -13.42 -10.72 -1.36
C ILE A 89 -12.23 -10.25 -0.53
N ASP A 90 -11.77 -11.10 0.38
CA ASP A 90 -10.59 -10.85 1.20
C ASP A 90 -9.30 -10.83 0.36
N PHE A 91 -8.44 -9.84 0.61
CA PHE A 91 -7.16 -9.60 -0.05
C PHE A 91 -5.98 -9.66 0.91
N GLU A 92 -6.20 -9.98 2.19
CA GLU A 92 -5.12 -10.08 3.18
C GLU A 92 -4.19 -11.28 2.89
N ASP A 93 -4.77 -12.45 2.59
CA ASP A 93 -4.04 -13.70 2.31
C ASP A 93 -4.27 -14.23 0.87
N ILE A 94 -4.33 -13.32 -0.11
CA ILE A 94 -4.56 -13.67 -1.52
C ILE A 94 -3.27 -13.80 -2.33
N GLU A 95 -3.21 -14.75 -3.26
CA GLU A 95 -2.14 -14.83 -4.25
C GLU A 95 -2.13 -13.62 -5.19
N HIS A 96 -0.94 -13.15 -5.59
CA HIS A 96 -0.78 -12.00 -6.48
C HIS A 96 -1.60 -12.16 -7.78
N ASN A 97 -1.44 -13.30 -8.44
CA ASN A 97 -2.08 -13.57 -9.72
C ASN A 97 -3.61 -13.58 -9.63
N LYS A 98 -4.15 -14.05 -8.50
CA LYS A 98 -5.59 -14.05 -8.26
C LYS A 98 -6.10 -12.63 -7.99
N ALA A 99 -5.37 -11.83 -7.22
CA ALA A 99 -5.68 -10.42 -7.01
C ALA A 99 -5.73 -9.64 -8.33
N VAL A 100 -4.73 -9.82 -9.20
CA VAL A 100 -4.69 -9.19 -10.54
C VAL A 100 -5.93 -9.55 -11.36
N LYS A 101 -6.31 -10.83 -11.39
CA LYS A 101 -7.49 -11.29 -12.15
C LYS A 101 -8.78 -10.63 -11.65
N ILE A 102 -8.99 -10.61 -10.33
CA ILE A 102 -10.18 -10.00 -9.71
C ILE A 102 -10.24 -8.49 -10.01
N LEU A 103 -9.13 -7.77 -9.84
CA LEU A 103 -9.10 -6.34 -10.13
C LEU A 103 -9.38 -6.04 -11.61
N LYS A 104 -8.80 -6.84 -12.52
CA LYS A 104 -8.97 -6.64 -13.97
C LYS A 104 -10.32 -7.14 -14.51
N SER A 105 -11.07 -7.98 -13.80
CA SER A 105 -12.35 -8.50 -14.31
C SER A 105 -13.57 -7.61 -13.98
N ASN A 106 -13.43 -6.59 -13.14
CA ASN A 106 -14.55 -5.80 -12.63
C ASN A 106 -14.51 -4.35 -13.16
N THR A 107 -15.64 -3.81 -13.61
CA THR A 107 -15.76 -2.39 -14.00
C THR A 107 -16.04 -1.48 -12.81
N GLN A 108 -16.63 -2.01 -11.75
CA GLN A 108 -16.82 -1.35 -10.46
C GLN A 108 -16.08 -2.12 -9.37
N ILE A 109 -15.23 -1.42 -8.64
CA ILE A 109 -14.29 -2.00 -7.68
C ILE A 109 -14.41 -1.24 -6.36
N VAL A 110 -15.08 -1.85 -5.40
CA VAL A 110 -15.18 -1.35 -4.02
C VAL A 110 -14.03 -1.95 -3.22
N MET A 111 -13.06 -1.12 -2.85
CA MET A 111 -11.86 -1.53 -2.14
C MET A 111 -11.89 -1.02 -0.69
N LYS A 112 -11.48 -1.87 0.25
CA LYS A 112 -11.08 -1.41 1.58
C LYS A 112 -9.57 -1.34 1.62
N VAL A 113 -9.02 -0.16 1.92
CA VAL A 113 -7.59 0.10 1.92
C VAL A 113 -7.12 0.69 3.24
N ARG A 114 -5.84 0.50 3.56
CA ARG A 114 -5.19 1.13 4.72
C ARG A 114 -3.77 1.57 4.38
N TYR A 115 -3.43 2.79 4.77
CA TYR A 115 -2.13 3.39 4.48
C TYR A 115 -1.04 2.95 5.46
N PHE A 116 0.07 2.40 4.96
CA PHE A 116 1.20 1.94 5.76
C PHE A 116 2.56 2.50 5.27
N PRO A 117 2.90 3.76 5.59
CA PRO A 117 4.12 4.39 5.07
C PRO A 117 5.41 3.72 5.56
N TYR A 118 5.42 3.22 6.80
CA TYR A 118 6.64 2.68 7.43
C TYR A 118 6.76 1.16 7.37
N GLY A 119 5.63 0.46 7.20
CA GLY A 119 5.58 -1.00 7.07
C GLY A 119 5.94 -1.49 5.67
N TYR A 120 5.75 -0.62 4.66
CA TYR A 120 5.93 -0.95 3.26
C TYR A 120 7.34 -1.47 2.91
N ARG A 121 8.42 -0.69 3.10
CA ARG A 121 9.76 -1.10 2.63
C ARG A 121 10.25 -2.39 3.30
N LYS A 122 10.03 -2.52 4.61
CA LYS A 122 10.58 -3.62 5.42
C LYS A 122 10.00 -4.98 5.08
N THR A 123 8.73 -5.05 4.65
CA THR A 123 8.08 -6.33 4.29
C THR A 123 8.54 -6.85 2.94
N TYR A 124 8.87 -5.97 1.99
CA TYR A 124 9.24 -6.34 0.63
C TYR A 124 10.74 -6.56 0.43
N ASP A 125 11.59 -5.70 1.00
CA ASP A 125 13.04 -5.78 0.83
C ASP A 125 13.60 -7.09 1.41
N LYS A 126 12.96 -7.66 2.43
CA LYS A 126 13.35 -8.97 2.99
C LYS A 126 13.05 -10.14 2.05
N VAL A 127 12.00 -10.04 1.24
CA VAL A 127 11.53 -11.14 0.37
C VAL A 127 12.33 -11.21 -0.94
N GLN A 128 12.76 -10.07 -1.48
CA GLN A 128 13.66 -10.09 -2.65
C GLN A 128 15.05 -10.62 -2.30
N ASN A 129 15.59 -10.26 -1.13
CA ASN A 129 16.91 -10.71 -0.69
C ASN A 129 16.94 -12.20 -0.28
N ALA A 130 15.80 -12.81 0.03
CA ALA A 130 15.71 -14.24 0.32
C ALA A 130 15.76 -15.15 -0.93
N ASN A 131 15.60 -14.59 -2.13
CA ASN A 131 15.62 -15.33 -3.39
C ASN A 131 16.93 -15.17 -4.20
N VAL A 132 17.95 -14.51 -3.63
CA VAL A 132 19.27 -14.33 -4.25
C VAL A 132 20.34 -15.00 -3.40
N GLY A 133 20.41 -16.33 -3.51
CA GLY A 133 21.40 -17.19 -2.87
C GLY A 133 20.86 -18.62 -2.92
N THR A 134 21.14 -19.40 -3.96
CA THR A 134 22.44 -20.07 -4.14
C THR A 134 22.52 -20.57 -5.60
N PRO A 135 23.54 -20.23 -6.39
CA PRO A 135 23.98 -21.08 -7.49
C PRO A 135 25.00 -22.09 -6.97
N ALA A 136 24.84 -23.34 -7.38
CA ALA A 136 25.79 -24.44 -7.15
C ALA A 136 27.14 -24.19 -7.82
#